data_AF-A0A9D5H1I0-F1
#
_entry.id   AF-A0A9D5H1I0-F1
#
_cell.length_a   1.000
_cell.length_b   1.000
_cell.length_c   1.000
_cell.angle_alpha   90.00
_cell.angle_beta   90.00
_cell.angle_gamma   90.00
#
_symmetry.space_group_name_H-M   'P 1'
#
loop_
_entity.id
_entity.type
_entity.pdbx_description
1 polymer ?
#
loop_
_entity_poly.entity_id
_entity_poly.type
_entity_poly.pdbx_seq_one_letter_code
_entity_poly.pdbx_strand_id
1 'polypeptide(L)'
;MACFRFKLWWMAQKMGRSGRDVPLETQFLLVETQGASHLEEDQIVYAVFLPLIEGPFRASLQGNYSGDELELCLESGDVDTKAASFSHAVFVHAGRTHGVKVDVQCVLETLGAGLGGRVELTRQYHQALDASVSRNFEDNGIIACMSHNTDALYCAKQTAVVRASDDFYPRDPMSHTIHVAAVAYNSVFLGEFMLPDWDMFHSLHPAAEYHASARAISGGPVYVRELVTLPYNAAMPISLKVLEHEIFTVSPIRVLAPGVRFAPLGLVDMYNAGGAIEDLRYEQQRLVSMEVKGCGKFGVYSSEKPRRCCVGTHEIDFSYDSASGLVTLSLDHMPEEGKRVQPVEVEL
;
A
#
# COMPACT_ATOMS: atom_id res chain seq x y z
N MET A 1 9.42 -14.74 -1.78
CA MET A 1 7.98 -14.89 -2.08
C MET A 1 7.71 -14.50 -3.52
N ALA A 2 7.15 -15.40 -4.31
CA ALA A 2 6.71 -15.12 -5.69
C ALA A 2 5.19 -15.02 -5.74
N CYS A 3 4.64 -13.97 -6.37
CA CYS A 3 3.24 -13.92 -6.77
C CYS A 3 3.17 -14.18 -8.28
N PHE A 4 2.55 -15.28 -8.67
CA PHE A 4 2.56 -15.79 -10.03
C PHE A 4 1.18 -16.03 -10.57
N ARG A 5 1.01 -15.81 -11.87
CA ARG A 5 -0.26 -16.00 -12.56
C ARG A 5 -0.42 -17.46 -12.96
N PHE A 6 -1.28 -18.20 -12.27
CA PHE A 6 -1.54 -19.62 -12.55
C PHE A 6 -2.73 -19.84 -13.49
N LYS A 7 -3.55 -18.81 -13.71
CA LYS A 7 -4.64 -18.77 -14.70
C LYS A 7 -4.72 -17.38 -15.29
N LEU A 8 -5.38 -17.25 -16.45
CA LEU A 8 -5.53 -15.98 -17.18
C LEU A 8 -5.90 -14.79 -16.28
N TRP A 9 -6.77 -15.02 -15.29
CA TRP A 9 -7.35 -14.00 -14.40
C TRP A 9 -6.84 -14.04 -12.95
N TRP A 10 -6.02 -15.03 -12.57
CA TRP A 10 -5.76 -15.33 -11.17
C TRP A 10 -4.27 -15.51 -10.86
N MET A 11 -3.86 -14.94 -9.73
CA MET A 11 -2.55 -15.12 -9.14
C MET A 11 -2.61 -15.95 -7.86
N ALA A 12 -1.51 -16.63 -7.56
CA ALA A 12 -1.25 -17.31 -6.30
C ALA A 12 0.15 -16.94 -5.80
N GLN A 13 0.42 -17.19 -4.53
CA GLN A 13 1.73 -17.00 -3.92
C GLN A 13 2.47 -18.34 -3.78
N LYS A 14 3.80 -18.30 -3.93
CA LYS A 14 4.69 -19.42 -3.59
C LYS A 14 5.90 -18.92 -2.82
N MET A 15 6.26 -19.65 -1.77
CA MET A 15 7.51 -19.47 -1.03
C MET A 15 8.54 -20.46 -1.55
N GLY A 16 9.78 -20.02 -1.70
CA GLY A 16 10.88 -20.80 -2.26
C GLY A 16 12.21 -20.27 -1.76
N ARG A 17 13.29 -21.03 -2.00
CA ARG A 17 14.65 -20.69 -1.57
C ARG A 17 15.66 -20.67 -2.73
N SER A 18 15.21 -20.98 -3.93
CA SER A 18 16.06 -21.20 -5.10
C SER A 18 15.40 -20.67 -6.37
N GLY A 19 16.18 -20.39 -7.42
CA GLY A 19 15.66 -19.84 -8.67
C GLY A 19 14.59 -20.73 -9.30
N ARG A 20 14.81 -22.06 -9.29
CA ARG A 20 13.84 -23.05 -9.80
C ARG A 20 12.50 -23.06 -9.07
N ASP A 21 12.44 -22.53 -7.84
CA ASP A 21 11.19 -22.48 -7.09
C ASP A 21 10.25 -21.41 -7.61
N VAL A 22 10.77 -20.41 -8.34
CA VAL A 22 10.00 -19.30 -8.90
C VAL A 22 9.09 -19.84 -10.01
N PRO A 23 7.76 -19.79 -9.84
CA PRO A 23 6.85 -20.30 -10.87
C PRO A 23 6.92 -19.47 -12.15
N LEU A 24 6.54 -20.11 -13.25
CA LEU A 24 6.28 -19.43 -14.52
C LEU A 24 5.28 -18.29 -14.29
N GLU A 25 5.40 -17.22 -15.08
CA GLU A 25 4.49 -16.07 -15.02
C GLU A 25 4.46 -15.37 -13.64
N THR A 26 5.60 -15.29 -12.95
CA THR A 26 5.75 -14.49 -11.73
C THR A 26 5.69 -13.00 -12.07
N GLN A 27 4.83 -12.26 -11.38
CA GLN A 27 4.56 -10.82 -11.58
C GLN A 27 5.06 -9.96 -10.43
N PHE A 28 5.45 -10.56 -9.32
CA PHE A 28 6.09 -9.91 -8.19
C PHE A 28 6.99 -10.94 -7.51
N LEU A 29 8.23 -10.56 -7.25
CA LEU A 29 9.16 -11.42 -6.53
C LEU A 29 9.85 -10.61 -5.43
N LEU A 30 9.60 -11.00 -4.18
CA LEU A 30 10.34 -10.53 -3.02
C LEU A 30 11.43 -11.55 -2.71
N VAL A 31 12.68 -11.12 -2.78
CA VAL A 31 13.86 -11.92 -2.46
C VAL A 31 14.45 -11.43 -1.15
N GLU A 32 14.71 -12.36 -0.25
CA GLU A 32 15.53 -12.15 0.95
C GLU A 32 16.98 -12.48 0.59
N THR A 33 17.90 -11.52 0.73
CA THR A 33 19.32 -11.81 0.52
C THR A 33 19.91 -12.41 1.79
N GLN A 34 20.64 -13.52 1.67
CA GLN A 34 21.60 -13.91 2.71
C GLN A 34 22.87 -13.10 2.48
N GLY A 35 23.34 -12.38 3.51
CA GLY A 35 24.41 -11.40 3.43
C GLY A 35 25.56 -11.83 2.50
N ALA A 36 25.71 -11.15 1.37
CA ALA A 36 26.75 -11.42 0.40
C ALA A 36 27.73 -10.23 0.33
N SER A 37 28.88 -10.44 0.98
CA SER A 37 30.19 -9.81 0.76
C SER A 37 30.56 -8.48 1.44
N HIS A 38 31.66 -8.57 2.23
CA HIS A 38 32.67 -7.59 2.65
C HIS A 38 32.30 -6.31 3.40
N LEU A 39 31.04 -5.94 3.53
CA LEU A 39 30.61 -4.82 4.36
C LEU A 39 29.49 -5.30 5.28
N GLU A 40 29.85 -5.56 6.54
CA GLU A 40 28.97 -5.98 7.65
C GLU A 40 28.33 -7.37 7.48
N GLU A 41 28.96 -8.37 8.10
CA GLU A 41 28.38 -9.71 8.30
C GLU A 41 27.05 -9.59 9.07
N ASP A 42 26.01 -10.30 8.60
CA ASP A 42 24.67 -10.47 9.20
C ASP A 42 23.48 -9.58 8.73
N GLN A 43 23.60 -8.72 7.72
CA GLN A 43 22.45 -7.91 7.27
C GLN A 43 21.58 -8.58 6.19
N ILE A 44 20.29 -8.76 6.51
CA ILE A 44 19.26 -9.19 5.56
C ILE A 44 18.77 -7.96 4.78
N VAL A 45 18.92 -7.99 3.46
CA VAL A 45 18.32 -7.00 2.56
C VAL A 45 17.18 -7.67 1.81
N TYR A 46 16.06 -6.95 1.69
CA TYR A 46 14.97 -7.37 0.84
C TYR A 46 15.07 -6.67 -0.51
N ALA A 47 15.03 -7.47 -1.56
CA ALA A 47 14.97 -6.98 -2.93
C ALA A 47 13.59 -7.30 -3.53
N VAL A 48 12.90 -6.26 -3.97
CA VAL A 48 11.66 -6.36 -4.75
C VAL A 48 12.01 -6.34 -6.22
N PHE A 49 11.58 -7.36 -6.95
CA PHE A 49 11.62 -7.42 -8.40
C PHE A 49 10.19 -7.29 -8.93
N LEU A 50 9.98 -6.25 -9.72
CA LEU A 50 8.72 -5.90 -10.35
C LEU A 50 8.90 -5.90 -11.87
N PRO A 51 8.48 -6.98 -12.57
CA PRO A 51 8.44 -7.00 -14.02
C PRO A 51 7.56 -5.87 -14.56
N LEU A 52 8.04 -5.20 -15.60
CA LEU A 52 7.42 -4.01 -16.16
C LEU A 52 6.82 -4.29 -17.55
N ILE A 53 6.04 -3.34 -18.02
CA ILE A 53 5.58 -3.27 -19.40
C ILE A 53 6.37 -2.15 -20.08
N GLU A 54 6.98 -2.43 -21.22
CA GLU A 54 7.70 -1.44 -22.02
C GLU A 54 7.32 -1.58 -23.49
N GLY A 55 6.71 -0.54 -24.04
CA GLY A 55 6.18 -0.57 -25.40
C GLY A 55 5.18 -1.72 -25.59
N PRO A 56 5.32 -2.57 -26.62
CA PRO A 56 4.42 -3.71 -26.83
C PRO A 56 4.79 -4.94 -26.00
N PHE A 57 5.82 -4.89 -25.15
CA PHE A 57 6.32 -6.04 -24.41
C PHE A 57 5.88 -6.03 -22.95
N ARG A 58 5.50 -7.21 -22.46
CA ARG A 58 5.27 -7.49 -21.04
C ARG A 58 6.41 -8.35 -20.52
N ALA A 59 6.94 -7.98 -19.37
CA ALA A 59 7.88 -8.81 -18.63
C ALA A 59 7.17 -9.75 -17.64
N SER A 60 7.74 -10.93 -17.44
CA SER A 60 7.45 -11.81 -16.31
C SER A 60 8.74 -12.47 -15.82
N LEU A 61 8.71 -13.03 -14.62
CA LEU A 61 9.82 -13.80 -14.07
C LEU A 61 9.45 -15.28 -14.02
N GLN A 62 10.45 -16.14 -14.15
CA GLN A 62 10.27 -17.57 -14.00
C GLN A 62 11.57 -18.24 -13.54
N GLY A 63 11.45 -19.38 -12.88
CA GLY A 63 12.58 -20.23 -12.55
C GLY A 63 12.85 -21.25 -13.65
N ASN A 64 14.11 -21.56 -13.90
CA ASN A 64 14.47 -22.69 -14.76
C ASN A 64 14.76 -23.96 -13.97
N TYR A 65 14.22 -25.08 -14.45
CA TYR A 65 14.34 -26.37 -13.75
C TYR A 65 15.73 -26.98 -13.85
N SER A 66 16.47 -26.68 -14.93
CA SER A 66 17.77 -27.27 -15.24
C SER A 66 18.96 -26.54 -14.60
N GLY A 67 18.86 -25.22 -14.40
CA GLY A 67 19.98 -24.37 -13.97
C GLY A 67 19.83 -23.74 -12.59
N ASP A 68 18.63 -23.78 -11.99
CA ASP A 68 18.31 -23.03 -10.77
C ASP A 68 18.36 -21.50 -10.93
N GLU A 69 18.15 -21.02 -12.14
CA GLU A 69 18.31 -19.61 -12.48
C GLU A 69 16.95 -18.90 -12.46
N LEU A 70 16.99 -17.59 -12.18
CA LEU A 70 15.87 -16.69 -12.39
C LEU A 70 15.95 -16.15 -13.82
N GLU A 71 14.93 -16.42 -14.62
CA GLU A 71 14.81 -15.97 -15.99
C GLU A 71 13.82 -14.80 -16.08
N LEU A 72 14.17 -13.81 -16.89
CA LEU A 72 13.29 -12.75 -17.34
C LEU A 72 12.66 -13.16 -18.67
N CYS A 73 11.34 -13.33 -18.68
CA CYS A 73 10.57 -13.57 -19.89
C CYS A 73 10.03 -12.24 -20.41
N LEU A 74 10.15 -12.01 -21.72
CA LEU A 74 9.63 -10.82 -22.39
C LEU A 74 8.81 -11.26 -23.60
N GLU A 75 7.55 -10.87 -23.61
CA GLU A 75 6.60 -11.31 -24.61
C GLU A 75 5.80 -10.14 -25.16
N SER A 76 5.65 -10.05 -26.48
CA SER A 76 4.71 -9.12 -27.11
C SER A 76 3.33 -9.73 -27.34
N GLY A 77 3.24 -11.07 -27.39
CA GLY A 77 2.02 -11.79 -27.74
C GLY A 77 1.58 -11.61 -29.21
N ASP A 78 2.40 -10.96 -30.05
CA ASP A 78 2.08 -10.64 -31.44
C ASP A 78 3.10 -11.28 -32.40
N VAL A 79 2.59 -12.14 -33.29
CA VAL A 79 3.36 -12.88 -34.31
C VAL A 79 4.01 -11.97 -35.35
N ASP A 80 3.50 -10.75 -35.50
CA ASP A 80 4.01 -9.75 -36.44
C ASP A 80 5.11 -8.87 -35.84
N THR A 81 5.40 -8.99 -34.54
CA THR A 81 6.55 -8.33 -33.92
C THR A 81 7.86 -8.89 -34.48
N LYS A 82 8.58 -8.10 -35.29
CA LYS A 82 9.85 -8.52 -35.93
C LYS A 82 11.12 -7.91 -35.32
N ALA A 83 11.00 -6.95 -34.40
CA ALA A 83 12.12 -6.34 -33.69
C ALA A 83 11.70 -5.94 -32.26
N ALA A 84 12.63 -6.04 -31.31
CA ALA A 84 12.41 -5.71 -29.91
C ALA A 84 13.59 -4.89 -29.37
N SER A 85 13.31 -3.71 -28.82
CA SER A 85 14.25 -2.93 -28.02
C SER A 85 13.52 -2.57 -26.72
N PHE A 86 14.12 -2.90 -25.60
CA PHE A 86 13.63 -2.62 -24.25
C PHE A 86 14.82 -2.25 -23.36
N SER A 87 14.58 -1.37 -22.41
CA SER A 87 15.59 -0.78 -21.53
C SER A 87 15.22 -0.87 -20.04
N HIS A 88 13.94 -1.08 -19.73
CA HIS A 88 13.37 -1.10 -18.39
C HIS A 88 12.37 -2.26 -18.26
N ALA A 89 12.88 -3.49 -18.35
CA ALA A 89 12.06 -4.70 -18.28
C ALA A 89 11.69 -5.12 -16.84
N VAL A 90 12.50 -4.76 -15.85
CA VAL A 90 12.26 -5.08 -14.44
C VAL A 90 12.70 -3.91 -13.58
N PHE A 91 11.83 -3.45 -12.70
CA PHE A 91 12.21 -2.58 -11.60
C PHE A 91 12.75 -3.44 -10.45
N VAL A 92 13.98 -3.17 -10.04
CA VAL A 92 14.59 -3.82 -8.87
C VAL A 92 14.84 -2.75 -7.82
N HIS A 93 14.24 -2.92 -6.66
CA HIS A 93 14.55 -2.11 -5.48
C HIS A 93 15.07 -3.02 -4.39
N ALA A 94 16.35 -2.85 -4.04
CA ALA A 94 16.95 -3.45 -2.87
C ALA A 94 17.11 -2.36 -1.82
N GLY A 95 16.48 -2.55 -0.66
CA GLY A 95 16.49 -1.58 0.41
C GLY A 95 16.34 -2.26 1.75
N ARG A 96 16.85 -1.60 2.79
CA ARG A 96 16.53 -2.00 4.16
C ARG A 96 15.08 -1.58 4.41
N THR A 97 14.21 -2.58 4.49
CA THR A 97 12.89 -2.40 5.09
C THR A 97 13.12 -2.37 6.59
N HIS A 98 12.78 -1.25 7.24
CA HIS A 98 12.95 -1.10 8.69
C HIS A 98 11.74 -1.56 9.49
N GLY A 99 10.61 -1.82 8.81
CA GLY A 99 9.43 -2.39 9.43
C GLY A 99 8.27 -2.65 8.48
N VAL A 100 7.19 -3.20 9.05
CA VAL A 100 5.97 -3.58 8.33
C VAL A 100 4.72 -3.13 9.08
N LYS A 101 3.70 -2.66 8.37
CA LYS A 101 2.34 -2.57 8.90
C LYS A 101 1.57 -3.82 8.47
N VAL A 102 1.01 -4.55 9.43
CA VAL A 102 0.26 -5.79 9.16
C VAL A 102 -1.19 -5.58 9.57
N ASP A 103 -2.05 -5.47 8.56
CA ASP A 103 -3.47 -5.16 8.71
C ASP A 103 -4.35 -6.42 8.74
N VAL A 104 -5.59 -6.25 9.17
CA VAL A 104 -6.67 -7.26 9.10
C VAL A 104 -6.35 -8.51 9.93
N GLN A 105 -5.60 -8.39 11.04
CA GLN A 105 -5.13 -9.55 11.81
C GLN A 105 -6.26 -10.36 12.46
N CYS A 106 -7.31 -9.70 12.98
CA CYS A 106 -8.44 -10.38 13.60
C CYS A 106 -9.33 -11.15 12.60
N VAL A 107 -9.09 -11.09 11.28
CA VAL A 107 -9.83 -11.91 10.31
C VAL A 107 -9.69 -13.41 10.59
N LEU A 108 -8.61 -13.82 11.26
CA LEU A 108 -8.35 -15.19 11.67
C LEU A 108 -9.48 -15.80 12.53
N GLU A 109 -10.25 -14.98 13.24
CA GLU A 109 -11.44 -15.46 13.95
C GLU A 109 -12.44 -16.16 13.05
N THR A 110 -12.48 -15.76 11.77
CA THR A 110 -13.42 -16.29 10.77
C THR A 110 -12.86 -17.51 10.03
N LEU A 111 -11.57 -17.83 10.22
CA LEU A 111 -10.85 -18.82 9.40
C LEU A 111 -10.47 -20.10 10.18
N GLY A 112 -10.84 -20.23 11.45
CA GLY A 112 -10.41 -21.34 12.31
C GLY A 112 -10.95 -22.74 11.97
N ALA A 113 -11.96 -22.83 11.09
CA ALA A 113 -12.58 -24.11 10.72
C ALA A 113 -11.58 -25.01 9.97
N GLY A 114 -11.36 -26.23 10.47
CA GLY A 114 -10.39 -27.17 9.91
C GLY A 114 -8.92 -26.89 10.28
N LEU A 115 -8.64 -25.84 11.06
CA LEU A 115 -7.29 -25.41 11.46
C LEU A 115 -7.06 -25.44 12.98
N GLY A 116 -7.82 -26.27 13.71
CA GLY A 116 -7.73 -26.37 15.17
C GLY A 116 -8.52 -25.32 15.95
N GLY A 117 -9.29 -24.47 15.27
CA GLY A 117 -10.08 -23.39 15.86
C GLY A 117 -9.34 -22.05 15.90
N ARG A 118 -10.07 -20.97 16.17
CA ARG A 118 -9.54 -19.60 16.11
C ARG A 118 -8.34 -19.36 17.03
N VAL A 119 -8.37 -19.88 18.26
CA VAL A 119 -7.30 -19.64 19.25
C VAL A 119 -5.99 -20.27 18.78
N GLU A 120 -6.05 -21.52 18.32
CA GLU A 120 -4.88 -22.26 17.84
C GLU A 120 -4.31 -21.64 16.57
N LEU A 121 -5.18 -21.25 15.63
CA LEU A 121 -4.77 -20.56 14.40
C LEU A 121 -4.12 -19.20 14.69
N THR A 122 -4.74 -18.37 15.53
CA THR A 122 -4.21 -17.06 15.94
C THR A 122 -2.86 -17.22 16.64
N ARG A 123 -2.71 -18.22 17.51
CA ARG A 123 -1.43 -18.51 18.18
C ARG A 123 -0.33 -18.87 17.18
N GLN A 124 -0.61 -19.75 16.22
CA GLN A 124 0.37 -20.11 15.19
C GLN A 124 0.73 -18.91 14.31
N TYR A 125 -0.26 -18.10 13.95
CA TYR A 125 -0.05 -16.87 13.18
C TYR A 125 0.88 -15.88 13.90
N HIS A 126 0.58 -15.54 15.15
CA HIS A 126 1.41 -14.59 15.91
C HIS A 126 2.81 -15.14 16.20
N GLN A 127 2.95 -16.45 16.47
CA GLN A 127 4.28 -17.05 16.61
C GLN A 127 5.11 -16.93 15.33
N ALA A 128 4.50 -17.16 14.17
CA ALA A 128 5.18 -17.00 12.90
C ALA A 128 5.48 -15.53 12.58
N LEU A 129 4.55 -14.62 12.91
CA LEU A 129 4.70 -13.19 12.71
C LEU A 129 5.82 -12.62 13.60
N ASP A 130 5.80 -12.90 14.90
CA ASP A 130 6.82 -12.48 15.87
C ASP A 130 8.20 -13.01 15.46
N ALA A 131 8.29 -14.28 15.07
CA ALA A 131 9.54 -14.88 14.60
C ALA A 131 10.04 -14.25 13.28
N SER A 132 9.12 -13.85 12.40
CA SER A 132 9.45 -13.15 11.15
C SER A 132 9.92 -11.72 11.43
N VAL A 133 9.23 -10.98 12.31
CA VAL A 133 9.59 -9.60 12.64
C VAL A 133 10.94 -9.56 13.34
N SER A 134 11.14 -10.39 14.38
CA SER A 134 12.39 -10.46 15.13
C SER A 134 13.60 -10.86 14.27
N ARG A 135 13.38 -11.65 13.21
CA ARG A 135 14.47 -12.04 12.29
C ARG A 135 14.89 -10.89 11.38
N ASN A 136 13.93 -10.04 10.99
CA ASN A 136 14.07 -9.17 9.83
C ASN A 136 14.14 -7.68 10.16
N PHE A 137 13.74 -7.29 11.38
CA PHE A 137 13.74 -5.91 11.83
C PHE A 137 14.40 -5.83 13.20
N GLU A 138 15.65 -5.33 13.24
CA GLU A 138 16.45 -5.21 14.47
C GLU A 138 15.71 -4.41 15.55
N ASP A 139 14.96 -3.38 15.15
CA ASP A 139 14.19 -2.49 16.04
C ASP A 139 12.74 -2.93 16.22
N ASN A 140 12.39 -4.18 15.90
CA ASN A 140 11.03 -4.72 16.04
C ASN A 140 10.00 -3.86 15.29
N GLY A 141 10.34 -3.47 14.06
CA GLY A 141 9.54 -2.60 13.20
C GLY A 141 8.24 -3.27 12.75
N ILE A 142 7.23 -3.29 13.61
CA ILE A 142 5.88 -3.74 13.27
C ILE A 142 4.83 -2.78 13.80
N ILE A 143 3.85 -2.46 12.95
CA ILE A 143 2.58 -1.84 13.35
C ILE A 143 1.47 -2.88 13.13
N ALA A 144 0.92 -3.40 14.23
CA ALA A 144 -0.24 -4.27 14.19
C ALA A 144 -1.53 -3.46 14.05
N CYS A 145 -2.46 -3.96 13.25
CA CYS A 145 -3.68 -3.25 12.92
C CYS A 145 -4.85 -4.23 12.82
N MET A 146 -6.04 -3.75 13.23
CA MET A 146 -7.25 -4.58 13.38
C MET A 146 -6.95 -5.84 14.22
N SER A 147 -6.32 -5.67 15.38
CA SER A 147 -5.73 -6.75 16.20
C SER A 147 -6.17 -6.70 17.67
N HIS A 148 -7.38 -6.21 17.97
CA HIS A 148 -7.85 -5.91 19.34
C HIS A 148 -8.64 -7.05 20.00
N ASN A 149 -8.83 -8.18 19.33
CA ASN A 149 -9.50 -9.32 19.96
C ASN A 149 -8.61 -9.96 21.04
N THR A 150 -9.25 -10.67 21.96
CA THR A 150 -8.55 -11.34 23.07
C THR A 150 -7.48 -12.33 22.56
N ASP A 151 -7.78 -13.07 21.50
CA ASP A 151 -6.85 -14.05 20.95
C ASP A 151 -5.55 -13.38 20.47
N ALA A 152 -5.63 -12.27 19.73
CA ALA A 152 -4.44 -11.54 19.24
C ALA A 152 -3.68 -10.88 20.39
N LEU A 153 -4.38 -10.21 21.31
CA LEU A 153 -3.74 -9.53 22.45
C LEU A 153 -2.96 -10.49 23.35
N TYR A 154 -3.47 -11.70 23.57
CA TYR A 154 -2.77 -12.72 24.37
C TYR A 154 -1.66 -13.43 23.59
N CYS A 155 -1.73 -13.46 22.26
CA CYS A 155 -0.73 -14.13 21.42
C CYS A 155 0.39 -13.20 20.93
N ALA A 156 0.14 -11.89 20.84
CA ALA A 156 1.12 -10.88 20.45
C ALA A 156 2.14 -10.67 21.59
N LYS A 157 3.30 -11.32 21.48
CA LYS A 157 4.34 -11.26 22.53
C LYS A 157 5.41 -10.22 22.23
N GLN A 158 5.62 -9.94 20.95
CA GLN A 158 6.70 -9.07 20.51
C GLN A 158 6.23 -7.86 19.71
N THR A 159 4.97 -7.73 19.31
CA THR A 159 4.48 -6.55 18.59
C THR A 159 4.85 -5.23 19.30
N ALA A 160 5.59 -4.34 18.62
CA ALA A 160 5.99 -3.05 19.19
C ALA A 160 4.83 -2.04 19.25
N VAL A 161 4.17 -1.85 18.10
CA VAL A 161 3.18 -0.79 17.89
C VAL A 161 1.84 -1.41 17.52
N VAL A 162 0.75 -0.90 18.08
CA VAL A 162 -0.61 -1.35 17.75
C VAL A 162 -1.50 -0.15 17.45
N ARG A 163 -2.17 -0.13 16.30
CA ARG A 163 -3.20 0.86 16.01
C ARG A 163 -4.29 0.76 17.08
N ALA A 164 -4.54 1.83 17.81
CA ALA A 164 -5.41 1.85 18.99
C ALA A 164 -6.85 2.33 18.71
N SER A 165 -7.23 2.44 17.44
CA SER A 165 -8.53 2.94 17.00
C SER A 165 -9.00 2.27 15.71
N ASP A 166 -10.23 2.55 15.32
CA ASP A 166 -10.65 2.46 13.92
C ASP A 166 -9.96 3.56 13.08
N ASP A 167 -10.14 3.53 11.75
CA ASP A 167 -9.64 4.57 10.85
C ASP A 167 -10.16 5.97 11.26
N PHE A 168 -9.31 6.99 11.14
CA PHE A 168 -9.73 8.39 11.31
C PHE A 168 -10.48 8.92 10.07
N TYR A 169 -11.64 9.56 10.27
CA TYR A 169 -12.50 10.11 9.21
C TYR A 169 -12.52 11.65 9.17
N PRO A 170 -11.50 12.33 8.62
CA PRO A 170 -11.25 13.77 8.77
C PRO A 170 -12.35 14.71 8.26
N ARG A 171 -13.34 14.20 7.51
CA ARG A 171 -14.47 14.99 6.99
C ARG A 171 -15.70 14.95 7.87
N ASP A 172 -15.78 14.01 8.82
CA ASP A 172 -16.87 13.96 9.78
C ASP A 172 -16.47 14.74 11.03
N PRO A 173 -17.08 15.93 11.29
CA PRO A 173 -16.81 16.74 12.48
C PRO A 173 -16.95 15.97 13.79
N MET A 174 -17.87 14.99 13.85
CA MET A 174 -18.09 14.16 15.04
C MET A 174 -16.94 13.18 15.28
N SER A 175 -16.32 12.70 14.21
CA SER A 175 -15.20 11.76 14.31
C SER A 175 -13.98 12.38 15.01
N HIS A 176 -13.74 13.69 14.92
CA HIS A 176 -12.54 14.32 15.47
C HIS A 176 -12.41 14.07 16.98
N THR A 177 -13.49 14.34 17.73
CA THR A 177 -13.49 14.19 19.18
C THR A 177 -13.67 12.74 19.58
N ILE A 178 -14.54 11.99 18.90
CA ILE A 178 -14.80 10.57 19.19
C ILE A 178 -13.55 9.73 18.94
N HIS A 179 -12.85 9.94 17.83
CA HIS A 179 -11.61 9.24 17.51
C HIS A 179 -10.55 9.51 18.58
N VAL A 180 -10.30 10.78 18.93
CA VAL A 180 -9.31 11.15 19.97
C VAL A 180 -9.70 10.57 21.34
N ALA A 181 -10.98 10.56 21.70
CA ALA A 181 -11.45 9.94 22.93
C ALA A 181 -11.25 8.41 22.91
N ALA A 182 -11.70 7.74 21.86
CA ALA A 182 -11.62 6.28 21.72
C ALA A 182 -10.17 5.79 21.77
N VAL A 183 -9.28 6.43 21.01
CA VAL A 183 -7.86 6.07 20.99
C VAL A 183 -7.19 6.34 22.34
N ALA A 184 -7.55 7.43 23.04
CA ALA A 184 -7.03 7.73 24.36
C ALA A 184 -7.49 6.68 25.39
N TYR A 185 -8.76 6.28 25.38
CA TYR A 185 -9.27 5.23 26.26
C TYR A 185 -8.63 3.88 25.99
N ASN A 186 -8.53 3.47 24.72
CA ASN A 186 -7.89 2.22 24.35
C ASN A 186 -6.39 2.22 24.72
N SER A 187 -5.73 3.38 24.64
CA SER A 187 -4.32 3.54 25.04
C SER A 187 -4.08 3.28 26.53
N VAL A 188 -5.08 3.49 27.41
CA VAL A 188 -4.94 3.16 28.85
C VAL A 188 -4.70 1.67 29.05
N PHE A 189 -5.31 0.82 28.23
CA PHE A 189 -5.11 -0.62 28.31
C PHE A 189 -3.94 -1.07 27.43
N LEU A 190 -3.92 -0.69 26.15
CA LEU A 190 -2.91 -1.13 25.19
C LEU A 190 -1.50 -0.63 25.56
N GLY A 191 -1.40 0.59 26.12
CA GLY A 191 -0.15 1.23 26.52
C GLY A 191 0.63 0.47 27.61
N GLU A 192 -0.02 -0.46 28.32
CA GLU A 192 0.64 -1.29 29.34
C GLU A 192 1.55 -2.36 28.72
N PHE A 193 1.38 -2.68 27.44
CA PHE A 193 2.13 -3.76 26.77
C PHE A 193 2.56 -3.45 25.33
N MET A 194 1.99 -2.45 24.67
CA MET A 194 2.35 -2.05 23.31
C MET A 194 2.29 -0.51 23.17
N LEU A 195 3.07 0.06 22.24
CA LEU A 195 2.96 1.48 21.92
C LEU A 195 1.69 1.75 21.11
N PRO A 196 0.73 2.54 21.61
CA PRO A 196 -0.50 2.83 20.89
C PRO A 196 -0.22 3.77 19.69
N ASP A 197 -0.55 3.31 18.48
CA ASP A 197 -0.60 4.14 17.28
C ASP A 197 -1.96 4.83 17.19
N TRP A 198 -1.93 6.16 17.13
CA TRP A 198 -3.10 7.03 17.12
C TRP A 198 -3.65 7.36 15.73
N ASP A 199 -3.19 6.61 14.73
CA ASP A 199 -3.52 6.76 13.34
C ASP A 199 -3.09 8.11 12.73
N MET A 200 -3.06 8.14 11.41
CA MET A 200 -2.66 9.31 10.62
C MET A 200 -3.60 10.49 10.86
N PHE A 201 -3.14 11.71 10.56
CA PHE A 201 -3.99 12.90 10.51
C PHE A 201 -3.56 13.85 9.38
N HIS A 202 -4.42 14.81 9.06
CA HIS A 202 -4.16 15.80 8.02
C HIS A 202 -3.56 17.08 8.60
N SER A 203 -2.29 17.34 8.29
CA SER A 203 -1.56 18.55 8.71
C SER A 203 -2.09 19.85 8.09
N LEU A 204 -2.80 19.77 6.95
CA LEU A 204 -3.43 20.91 6.27
C LEU A 204 -4.95 21.02 6.55
N HIS A 205 -5.45 20.40 7.61
CA HIS A 205 -6.87 20.46 8.00
C HIS A 205 -7.15 21.61 8.99
N PRO A 206 -8.34 22.22 9.02
CA PRO A 206 -8.69 23.22 10.05
C PRO A 206 -8.53 22.72 11.49
N ALA A 207 -8.66 21.41 11.73
CA ALA A 207 -8.42 20.77 13.03
C ALA A 207 -6.98 20.24 13.20
N ALA A 208 -6.04 20.59 12.31
CA ALA A 208 -4.69 20.03 12.32
C ALA A 208 -3.96 20.30 13.64
N GLU A 209 -4.09 21.49 14.22
CA GLU A 209 -3.48 21.82 15.51
C GLU A 209 -4.00 20.92 16.64
N TYR A 210 -5.33 20.68 16.67
CA TYR A 210 -5.95 19.77 17.63
C TYR A 210 -5.42 18.34 17.49
N HIS A 211 -5.36 17.81 16.27
CA HIS A 211 -4.86 16.45 16.02
C HIS A 211 -3.36 16.33 16.26
N ALA A 212 -2.55 17.28 15.79
CA ALA A 212 -1.12 17.31 16.02
C ALA A 212 -0.80 17.36 17.51
N SER A 213 -1.51 18.20 18.27
CA SER A 213 -1.36 18.28 19.73
C SER A 213 -1.74 16.97 20.41
N ALA A 214 -2.84 16.33 20.00
CA ALA A 214 -3.28 15.06 20.56
C ALA A 214 -2.25 13.93 20.34
N ARG A 215 -1.66 13.82 19.13
CA ARG A 215 -0.62 12.82 18.86
C ARG A 215 0.72 13.17 19.52
N ALA A 216 1.06 14.45 19.64
CA ALA A 216 2.24 14.86 20.40
C ALA A 216 2.15 14.46 21.89
N ILE A 217 0.96 14.53 22.48
CA ILE A 217 0.70 14.10 23.87
C ILE A 217 0.70 12.58 24.00
N SER A 218 0.28 11.83 22.97
CA SER A 218 0.15 10.37 23.07
C SER A 218 1.48 9.63 23.22
N GLY A 219 2.59 10.24 22.77
CA GLY A 219 3.91 9.60 22.74
C GLY A 219 4.04 8.51 21.67
N GLY A 220 3.01 8.30 20.84
CA GLY A 220 3.00 7.36 19.73
C GLY A 220 3.56 7.95 18.43
N PRO A 221 3.59 7.16 17.33
CA PRO A 221 4.04 7.64 16.03
C PRO A 221 3.14 8.76 15.47
N VAL A 222 3.75 9.68 14.72
CA VAL A 222 3.09 10.82 14.07
C VAL A 222 3.28 10.71 12.57
N TYR A 223 2.19 10.53 11.82
CA TYR A 223 2.21 10.43 10.37
C TYR A 223 1.59 11.68 9.73
N VAL A 224 2.30 12.25 8.77
CA VAL A 224 1.91 13.46 8.04
C VAL A 224 1.84 13.17 6.54
N ARG A 225 1.03 13.92 5.80
CA ARG A 225 0.80 13.70 4.36
C ARG A 225 1.05 14.96 3.54
N GLU A 226 1.78 14.81 2.44
CA GLU A 226 2.05 15.83 1.41
C GLU A 226 1.98 15.22 -0.01
N LEU A 227 1.67 16.04 -1.03
CA LEU A 227 1.75 15.64 -2.45
C LEU A 227 2.87 16.41 -3.16
N VAL A 228 3.80 15.68 -3.76
CA VAL A 228 4.90 16.24 -4.55
C VAL A 228 4.88 15.67 -5.96
N THR A 229 5.06 16.53 -6.97
CA THR A 229 5.26 16.09 -8.36
C THR A 229 6.74 16.08 -8.71
N LEU A 230 7.25 14.95 -9.20
CA LEU A 230 8.65 14.81 -9.59
C LEU A 230 8.78 14.90 -11.12
N PRO A 231 9.60 15.83 -11.64
CA PRO A 231 9.95 15.86 -13.05
C PRO A 231 10.70 14.58 -13.49
N TYR A 232 10.70 14.33 -14.80
CA TYR A 232 11.51 13.25 -15.37
C TYR A 232 13.00 13.44 -14.99
N ASN A 233 13.63 12.37 -14.52
CA ASN A 233 15.02 12.35 -14.01
C ASN A 233 15.30 13.26 -12.80
N ALA A 234 14.30 13.76 -12.10
CA ALA A 234 14.50 14.46 -10.83
C ALA A 234 14.64 13.47 -9.67
N ALA A 235 15.44 13.85 -8.68
CA ALA A 235 15.56 13.14 -7.41
C ALA A 235 15.01 14.02 -6.28
N MET A 236 14.27 13.39 -5.35
CA MET A 236 13.84 14.02 -4.10
C MET A 236 14.78 13.56 -2.99
N PRO A 237 15.62 14.44 -2.42
CA PRO A 237 16.50 14.06 -1.33
C PRO A 237 15.66 13.80 -0.07
N ILE A 238 15.77 12.60 0.48
CA ILE A 238 15.15 12.21 1.74
C ILE A 238 16.27 11.97 2.75
N SER A 239 16.17 12.55 3.94
CA SER A 239 17.13 12.33 5.03
C SER A 239 16.34 11.99 6.28
N LEU A 240 16.49 10.75 6.73
CA LEU A 240 15.86 10.23 7.95
C LEU A 240 16.94 10.02 9.01
N LYS A 241 16.65 10.37 10.26
CA LYS A 241 17.52 10.01 11.40
C LYS A 241 17.28 8.57 11.84
N VAL A 242 18.09 8.13 12.79
CA VAL A 242 17.91 6.84 13.48
C VAL A 242 16.48 6.75 14.02
N LEU A 243 15.76 5.69 13.65
CA LEU A 243 14.35 5.41 13.97
C LEU A 243 13.30 6.35 13.36
N GLU A 244 13.67 7.25 12.44
CA GLU A 244 12.69 7.99 11.62
C GLU A 244 12.27 7.16 10.40
N HIS A 245 11.01 7.25 10.00
CA HIS A 245 10.47 6.58 8.84
C HIS A 245 9.49 7.49 8.10
N GLU A 246 9.33 7.26 6.79
CA GLU A 246 8.38 7.99 5.97
C GLU A 246 7.69 7.04 4.98
N ILE A 247 6.43 7.35 4.63
CA ILE A 247 5.59 6.49 3.79
C ILE A 247 5.22 7.26 2.54
N PHE A 248 5.59 6.70 1.39
CA PHE A 248 5.31 7.30 0.09
C PHE A 248 4.34 6.45 -0.71
N THR A 249 3.32 7.10 -1.30
CA THR A 249 2.55 6.53 -2.41
C THR A 249 3.04 7.16 -3.70
N VAL A 250 3.53 6.34 -4.63
CA VAL A 250 4.03 6.80 -5.94
C VAL A 250 3.02 6.43 -7.01
N SER A 251 2.61 7.41 -7.82
CA SER A 251 1.70 7.19 -8.95
C SER A 251 2.27 7.80 -10.23
N PRO A 252 2.34 7.04 -11.34
CA PRO A 252 2.86 7.54 -12.60
C PRO A 252 1.94 8.60 -13.20
N ILE A 253 2.53 9.72 -13.61
CA ILE A 253 1.81 10.79 -14.31
C ILE A 253 1.68 10.43 -15.79
N ARG A 254 0.43 10.28 -16.26
CA ARG A 254 0.12 10.09 -17.68
C ARG A 254 -0.13 11.42 -18.37
N VAL A 255 0.48 11.62 -19.53
CA VAL A 255 0.19 12.75 -20.42
C VAL A 255 -0.99 12.35 -21.32
N LEU A 256 -2.11 13.08 -21.23
CA LEU A 256 -3.33 12.77 -21.97
C LEU A 256 -3.46 13.59 -23.26
N ALA A 257 -3.04 14.86 -23.19
CA ALA A 257 -2.97 15.81 -24.29
C ALA A 257 -1.84 16.81 -24.02
N PRO A 258 -1.43 17.65 -24.99
CA PRO A 258 -0.44 18.70 -24.75
C PRO A 258 -0.84 19.58 -23.55
N GLY A 259 -0.04 19.55 -22.48
CA GLY A 259 -0.30 20.31 -21.24
C GLY A 259 -1.26 19.64 -20.24
N VAL A 260 -1.88 18.51 -20.59
CA VAL A 260 -2.83 17.78 -19.73
C VAL A 260 -2.19 16.53 -19.16
N ARG A 261 -2.02 16.50 -17.85
CA ARG A 261 -1.35 15.44 -17.10
C ARG A 261 -2.25 14.97 -15.97
N PHE A 262 -2.29 13.66 -15.74
CA PHE A 262 -3.15 13.05 -14.74
C PHE A 262 -2.45 11.87 -14.05
N ALA A 263 -2.64 11.72 -12.74
CA ALA A 263 -2.22 10.52 -12.01
C ALA A 263 -3.27 10.12 -10.96
N PRO A 264 -3.71 8.86 -10.91
CA PRO A 264 -4.62 8.41 -9.86
C PRO A 264 -3.88 8.22 -8.52
N LEU A 265 -4.43 8.67 -7.40
CA LEU A 265 -3.81 8.47 -6.07
C LEU A 265 -4.55 7.44 -5.22
N GLY A 266 -5.88 7.34 -5.38
CA GLY A 266 -6.72 6.36 -4.69
C GLY A 266 -7.39 6.90 -3.42
N LEU A 267 -7.67 6.05 -2.43
CA LEU A 267 -8.22 6.48 -1.14
C LEU A 267 -7.12 7.08 -0.28
N VAL A 268 -6.96 8.39 -0.39
CA VAL A 268 -5.74 9.07 0.02
C VAL A 268 -5.56 9.26 1.53
N ASP A 269 -6.53 8.81 2.31
CA ASP A 269 -6.46 8.76 3.77
C ASP A 269 -6.09 7.33 4.25
N MET A 270 -5.78 6.42 3.32
CA MET A 270 -5.34 5.05 3.57
C MET A 270 -3.83 4.89 3.33
N TYR A 271 -3.19 4.01 4.09
CA TYR A 271 -1.75 3.68 3.92
C TYR A 271 -1.41 3.16 2.53
N ASN A 272 -2.30 2.35 1.93
CA ASN A 272 -2.20 1.87 0.56
C ASN A 272 -3.28 2.53 -0.31
N ALA A 273 -3.17 3.86 -0.47
CA ALA A 273 -4.17 4.65 -1.18
C ALA A 273 -4.50 4.09 -2.57
N GLY A 274 -3.46 3.80 -3.37
CA GLY A 274 -3.60 3.27 -4.72
C GLY A 274 -4.25 1.88 -4.79
N GLY A 275 -4.16 1.09 -3.71
CA GLY A 275 -4.79 -0.24 -3.63
C GLY A 275 -6.32 -0.23 -3.68
N ALA A 276 -6.95 0.95 -3.55
CA ALA A 276 -8.38 1.11 -3.74
C ALA A 276 -8.81 1.07 -5.23
N ILE A 277 -7.89 1.25 -6.18
CA ILE A 277 -8.22 1.34 -7.61
C ILE A 277 -8.06 -0.04 -8.24
N GLU A 278 -9.17 -0.62 -8.71
CA GLU A 278 -9.18 -1.93 -9.37
C GLU A 278 -9.05 -1.84 -10.90
N ASP A 279 -9.59 -0.79 -11.52
CA ASP A 279 -9.46 -0.52 -12.96
C ASP A 279 -9.29 0.98 -13.24
N LEU A 280 -8.64 1.33 -14.36
CA LEU A 280 -8.35 2.69 -14.79
C LEU A 280 -8.33 2.79 -16.33
N ARG A 281 -9.20 3.65 -16.86
CA ARG A 281 -9.38 3.88 -18.30
C ARG A 281 -9.28 5.35 -18.62
N TYR A 282 -8.71 5.64 -19.80
CA TYR A 282 -8.56 6.99 -20.31
C TYR A 282 -9.32 7.08 -21.63
N GLU A 283 -10.40 7.84 -21.62
CA GLU A 283 -11.32 8.00 -22.74
C GLU A 283 -11.17 9.39 -23.37
N GLN A 284 -11.11 9.42 -24.71
CA GLN A 284 -11.12 10.66 -25.50
C GLN A 284 -10.10 11.72 -25.05
N GLN A 285 -8.98 11.30 -24.42
CA GLN A 285 -7.90 12.17 -23.92
C GLN A 285 -8.29 13.20 -22.84
N ARG A 286 -9.54 13.21 -22.37
CA ARG A 286 -10.02 14.17 -21.35
C ARG A 286 -11.01 13.59 -20.34
N LEU A 287 -11.42 12.33 -20.49
CA LEU A 287 -12.23 11.63 -19.50
C LEU A 287 -11.39 10.51 -18.91
N VAL A 288 -11.32 10.45 -17.57
CA VAL A 288 -10.64 9.37 -16.86
C VAL A 288 -11.68 8.63 -16.02
N SER A 289 -11.85 7.33 -16.29
CA SER A 289 -12.79 6.47 -15.58
C SER A 289 -12.04 5.45 -14.75
N MET A 290 -12.45 5.24 -13.51
CA MET A 290 -11.80 4.38 -12.53
C MET A 290 -12.83 3.49 -11.85
N GLU A 291 -12.47 2.25 -11.53
CA GLU A 291 -13.26 1.39 -10.66
C GLU A 291 -12.63 1.37 -9.27
N VAL A 292 -13.34 1.88 -8.26
CA VAL A 292 -12.79 2.12 -6.93
C VAL A 292 -13.48 1.25 -5.89
N LYS A 293 -12.70 0.55 -5.08
CA LYS A 293 -13.16 -0.19 -3.91
C LYS A 293 -13.12 0.71 -2.67
N GLY A 294 -14.11 0.53 -1.80
CA GLY A 294 -14.19 1.23 -0.52
C GLY A 294 -14.84 2.61 -0.63
N CYS A 295 -14.81 3.34 0.47
CA CYS A 295 -15.36 4.68 0.62
C CYS A 295 -14.32 5.60 1.30
N GLY A 296 -14.60 6.91 1.33
CA GLY A 296 -13.72 7.91 1.93
C GLY A 296 -13.20 8.94 0.94
N LYS A 297 -12.09 9.61 1.31
CA LYS A 297 -11.50 10.67 0.48
C LYS A 297 -10.71 10.08 -0.66
N PHE A 298 -11.20 10.26 -1.88
CA PHE A 298 -10.50 9.82 -3.08
C PHE A 298 -9.72 10.99 -3.69
N GLY A 299 -8.49 10.73 -4.11
CA GLY A 299 -7.59 11.74 -4.65
C GLY A 299 -7.02 11.36 -6.01
N VAL A 300 -6.83 12.38 -6.84
CA VAL A 300 -6.10 12.29 -8.11
C VAL A 300 -5.25 13.55 -8.27
N TYR A 301 -4.15 13.44 -9.00
CA TYR A 301 -3.42 14.58 -9.51
C TYR A 301 -3.96 14.96 -10.90
N SER A 302 -4.17 16.24 -11.13
CA SER A 302 -4.47 16.82 -12.44
C SER A 302 -3.71 18.13 -12.64
N SER A 303 -3.08 18.31 -13.80
CA SER A 303 -2.40 19.57 -14.13
C SER A 303 -3.35 20.73 -14.44
N GLU A 304 -4.62 20.44 -14.68
CA GLU A 304 -5.68 21.44 -14.85
C GLU A 304 -6.88 21.13 -13.94
N LYS A 305 -7.67 22.15 -13.63
CA LYS A 305 -8.88 21.97 -12.82
C LYS A 305 -9.87 21.12 -13.63
N PRO A 306 -10.37 19.98 -13.09
CA PRO A 306 -11.42 19.22 -13.75
C PRO A 306 -12.67 20.08 -14.02
N ARG A 307 -13.37 19.77 -15.10
CA ARG A 307 -14.69 20.34 -15.40
C ARG A 307 -15.75 19.71 -14.53
N ARG A 308 -15.65 18.40 -14.32
CA ARG A 308 -16.68 17.58 -13.66
C ARG A 308 -16.06 16.33 -13.06
N CYS A 309 -16.60 15.90 -11.92
CA CYS A 309 -16.32 14.59 -11.32
C CYS A 309 -17.64 13.85 -11.08
N CYS A 310 -17.66 12.54 -11.31
CA CYS A 310 -18.83 11.69 -11.08
C CYS A 310 -18.50 10.46 -10.25
N VAL A 311 -19.49 9.97 -9.49
CA VAL A 311 -19.52 8.63 -8.90
C VAL A 311 -20.77 7.93 -9.39
N GLY A 312 -20.61 6.84 -10.15
CA GLY A 312 -21.74 6.29 -10.90
C GLY A 312 -22.23 7.29 -11.93
N THR A 313 -23.54 7.50 -11.95
CA THR A 313 -24.20 8.48 -12.81
C THR A 313 -24.34 9.86 -12.16
N HIS A 314 -23.87 10.03 -10.93
CA HIS A 314 -24.08 11.24 -10.14
C HIS A 314 -22.85 12.13 -10.21
N GLU A 315 -23.05 13.38 -10.62
CA GLU A 315 -22.04 14.42 -10.48
C GLU A 315 -21.85 14.76 -9.00
N ILE A 316 -20.60 14.92 -8.58
CA ILE A 316 -20.24 15.22 -7.20
C ILE A 316 -19.32 16.43 -7.12
N ASP A 317 -19.38 17.11 -5.99
CA ASP A 317 -18.46 18.21 -5.68
C ASP A 317 -17.03 17.69 -5.49
N PHE A 318 -16.06 18.51 -5.90
CA PHE A 318 -14.65 18.23 -5.72
C PHE A 318 -13.87 19.49 -5.31
N SER A 319 -12.76 19.29 -4.60
CA SER A 319 -11.78 20.34 -4.34
C SER A 319 -10.64 20.25 -5.35
N TYR A 320 -10.11 21.39 -5.80
CA TYR A 320 -8.89 21.45 -6.59
C TYR A 320 -7.91 22.45 -6.00
N ASP A 321 -6.72 21.96 -5.64
CA ASP A 321 -5.60 22.81 -5.26
C ASP A 321 -4.73 23.08 -6.49
N SER A 322 -4.77 24.32 -6.99
CA SER A 322 -4.00 24.73 -8.16
C SER A 322 -2.48 24.76 -7.95
N ALA A 323 -2.00 24.81 -6.70
CA ALA A 323 -0.57 24.82 -6.41
C ALA A 323 0.04 23.43 -6.54
N SER A 324 -0.64 22.40 -6.00
CA SER A 324 -0.17 21.01 -6.04
C SER A 324 -0.75 20.20 -7.22
N GLY A 325 -1.86 20.66 -7.81
CA GLY A 325 -2.65 19.90 -8.77
C GLY A 325 -3.51 18.81 -8.14
N LEU A 326 -3.65 18.78 -6.81
CA LEU A 326 -4.45 17.78 -6.11
C LEU A 326 -5.95 18.05 -6.31
N VAL A 327 -6.64 17.06 -6.86
CA VAL A 327 -8.10 16.97 -6.88
C VAL A 327 -8.54 15.99 -5.80
N THR A 328 -9.53 16.36 -4.98
CA THR A 328 -10.13 15.41 -4.03
C THR A 328 -11.65 15.40 -4.11
N LEU A 329 -12.22 14.20 -4.05
CA LEU A 329 -13.65 13.92 -4.02
C LEU A 329 -14.03 13.11 -2.77
N SER A 330 -15.31 13.14 -2.38
CA SER A 330 -15.86 12.26 -1.34
C SER A 330 -16.57 11.08 -1.96
N LEU A 331 -16.17 9.88 -1.57
CA LEU A 331 -16.93 8.65 -1.79
C LEU A 331 -17.69 8.35 -0.51
N ASP A 332 -18.90 8.90 -0.37
CA ASP A 332 -19.63 8.89 0.92
C ASP A 332 -20.12 7.49 1.33
N HIS A 333 -20.23 6.58 0.37
CA HIS A 333 -20.78 5.25 0.58
C HIS A 333 -19.87 4.17 0.02
N MET A 334 -19.97 2.97 0.61
CA MET A 334 -19.45 1.76 0.00
C MET A 334 -20.16 1.52 -1.35
N PRO A 335 -19.52 0.77 -2.27
CA PRO A 335 -20.19 0.29 -3.47
C PRO A 335 -21.56 -0.33 -3.17
N GLU A 336 -22.52 -0.16 -4.07
CA GLU A 336 -23.88 -0.71 -3.92
C GLU A 336 -23.85 -2.21 -3.59
N GLU A 337 -24.85 -2.67 -2.83
CA GLU A 337 -24.92 -4.05 -2.38
C GLU A 337 -24.84 -5.04 -3.56
N GLY A 338 -23.88 -5.98 -3.50
CA GLY A 338 -23.58 -6.92 -4.57
C GLY A 338 -22.54 -6.44 -5.60
N LYS A 339 -22.13 -5.17 -5.56
CA LYS A 339 -20.99 -4.65 -6.34
C LYS A 339 -19.74 -4.59 -5.48
N ARG A 340 -18.59 -4.94 -6.06
CA ARG A 340 -17.29 -4.89 -5.38
C ARG A 340 -16.66 -3.49 -5.42
N VAL A 341 -17.02 -2.70 -6.44
CA VAL A 341 -16.43 -1.41 -6.78
C VAL A 341 -17.51 -0.41 -7.19
N GLN A 342 -17.19 0.87 -7.07
CA GLN A 342 -17.99 1.98 -7.57
C GLN A 342 -17.21 2.74 -8.65
N PRO A 343 -17.83 3.09 -9.78
CA PRO A 343 -17.14 3.81 -10.84
C PRO A 343 -16.98 5.29 -10.46
N VAL A 344 -15.81 5.84 -10.74
CA VAL A 344 -15.44 7.24 -10.53
C VAL A 344 -14.95 7.82 -11.85
N GLU A 345 -15.49 8.94 -12.27
CA GLU A 345 -15.10 9.61 -13.51
C GLU A 345 -14.61 11.03 -13.25
N VAL A 346 -13.56 11.44 -13.95
CA VAL A 346 -12.99 12.79 -13.90
C VAL A 346 -12.86 13.32 -15.31
N GLU A 347 -13.58 14.39 -15.62
CA GLU A 347 -13.54 15.11 -16.90
C GLU A 347 -12.64 16.34 -16.78
N LEU A 348 -11.61 16.44 -17.63
CA LEU A 348 -10.57 17.47 -17.62
C LEU A 348 -10.84 18.60 -18.62
#